data_AF-A0A7S2HKH6-F1
#
_entry.id   AF-A0A7S2HKH6-F1
#
_cell.length_a   1.000
_cell.length_b   1.000
_cell.length_c   1.000
_cell.angle_alpha   90.00
_cell.angle_beta   90.00
_cell.angle_gamma   90.00
#
_symmetry.space_group_name_H-M   'P 1'
#
loop_
_entity.id
_entity.type
_entity.pdbx_description
1 polymer ?
#
loop_
_entity_poly.entity_id
_entity_poly.type
_entity_poly.pdbx_seq_one_letter_code
_entity_poly.pdbx_strand_id
1 'polypeptide(L)'
;VVPEGSKSKSAGPAGGYNPDEFKGMKVSAEVEELFQYITRYKPHTIELDTSLKPFIPELIPSIGEVDAFIKMPRPDNQPTTLGTVRLDEPTMNPSDPSILDLQLRSLSKHQDLQPMEVRSIENAEKCPKEIENWIRRIDDLNRSKPAPTVQYS
;
A
#
# COMPACT_ATOMS: atom_id res chain seq x y z
N VAL A 1 -65.11 -18.48 -23.37
CA VAL A 1 -64.20 -18.16 -24.50
C VAL A 1 -63.72 -16.75 -24.28
N VAL A 2 -62.48 -16.59 -23.78
CA VAL A 2 -61.83 -15.30 -23.53
C VAL A 2 -60.57 -15.30 -24.41
N PRO A 3 -60.32 -14.26 -25.22
CA PRO A 3 -59.28 -14.29 -26.24
C PRO A 3 -57.89 -14.15 -25.60
N GLU A 4 -56.93 -14.90 -26.14
CA GLU A 4 -55.53 -14.87 -25.72
C GLU A 4 -54.89 -13.51 -26.05
N GLY A 5 -54.25 -12.93 -25.02
CA GLY A 5 -53.45 -11.72 -25.16
C GLY A 5 -52.21 -11.96 -26.01
N SER A 6 -51.99 -11.02 -26.94
CA SER A 6 -50.81 -10.92 -27.79
C SER A 6 -49.50 -10.98 -26.99
N LYS A 7 -48.67 -12.00 -27.25
CA LYS A 7 -47.31 -12.11 -26.70
C LYS A 7 -46.48 -10.92 -27.17
N SER A 8 -46.09 -10.05 -26.24
CA SER A 8 -45.14 -8.97 -26.46
C SER A 8 -43.79 -9.54 -26.90
N LYS A 9 -43.30 -9.12 -28.08
CA LYS A 9 -41.94 -9.40 -28.55
C LYS A 9 -40.95 -8.94 -27.47
N SER A 10 -40.10 -9.85 -26.99
CA SER A 10 -38.97 -9.55 -26.11
C SER A 10 -37.97 -8.69 -26.89
N ALA A 11 -38.05 -7.37 -26.75
CA ALA A 11 -36.98 -6.48 -27.14
C ALA A 11 -35.78 -6.81 -26.24
N GLY A 12 -34.66 -7.23 -26.86
CA GLY A 12 -33.39 -7.36 -26.17
C GLY A 12 -32.92 -6.00 -25.60
N PRO A 13 -31.80 -5.97 -24.87
CA PRO A 13 -31.23 -4.73 -24.36
C PRO A 13 -31.09 -3.69 -25.48
N ALA A 14 -31.27 -2.40 -25.15
CA ALA A 14 -31.20 -1.31 -26.13
C ALA A 14 -29.85 -1.36 -26.88
N GLY A 15 -29.91 -1.55 -28.21
CA GLY A 15 -28.74 -1.75 -29.08
C GLY A 15 -28.32 -3.21 -29.34
N GLY A 16 -29.11 -4.18 -28.89
CA GLY A 16 -28.88 -5.61 -29.16
C GLY A 16 -29.17 -6.04 -30.59
N TYR A 17 -28.60 -7.18 -31.00
CA TYR A 17 -28.81 -7.78 -32.33
C TYR A 17 -30.28 -8.14 -32.58
N ASN A 18 -30.84 -7.67 -33.70
CA ASN A 18 -32.21 -7.96 -34.14
C ASN A 18 -32.23 -8.85 -35.41
N PRO A 19 -32.65 -10.12 -35.31
CA PRO A 19 -32.68 -11.03 -36.46
C PRO A 19 -33.61 -10.58 -37.60
N ASP A 20 -34.65 -9.78 -37.31
CA ASP A 20 -35.61 -9.32 -38.31
C ASP A 20 -35.00 -8.30 -39.30
N GLU A 21 -33.93 -7.59 -38.91
CA GLU A 21 -33.25 -6.59 -39.75
C GLU A 21 -32.41 -7.22 -40.87
N PHE A 22 -32.04 -8.50 -40.74
CA PHE A 22 -31.08 -9.17 -41.62
C PHE A 22 -31.67 -10.29 -42.49
N LYS A 23 -32.97 -10.58 -42.37
CA LYS A 23 -33.68 -11.69 -43.08
C LYS A 23 -33.72 -11.62 -44.61
N GLY A 24 -33.39 -10.47 -45.21
CA GLY A 24 -33.48 -10.23 -46.66
C GLY A 24 -32.17 -9.85 -47.33
N MET A 25 -31.04 -9.92 -46.63
CA MET A 25 -29.74 -9.60 -47.22
C MET A 25 -29.27 -10.73 -48.15
N LYS A 26 -28.71 -10.36 -49.32
CA LYS A 26 -28.02 -11.31 -50.20
C LYS A 26 -26.62 -11.58 -49.66
N VAL A 27 -26.51 -12.53 -48.73
CA VAL A 27 -25.24 -12.98 -48.16
C VAL A 27 -24.95 -14.43 -48.57
N SER A 28 -23.71 -14.88 -48.44
CA SER A 28 -23.36 -16.29 -48.67
C SER A 28 -23.91 -17.17 -47.55
N ALA A 29 -24.13 -18.46 -47.84
CA ALA A 29 -24.68 -19.42 -46.88
C ALA A 29 -23.85 -19.52 -45.58
N GLU A 30 -22.52 -19.38 -45.69
CA GLU A 30 -21.62 -19.38 -44.52
C GLU A 30 -21.89 -18.21 -43.57
N VAL A 31 -22.23 -17.04 -44.13
CA VAL A 31 -22.54 -15.84 -43.36
C VAL A 31 -23.92 -15.94 -42.71
N GLU A 32 -24.90 -16.54 -43.38
CA GLU A 32 -26.21 -16.85 -42.79
C GLU A 32 -26.08 -17.81 -41.60
N GLU A 33 -25.22 -18.83 -41.72
CA GLU A 33 -24.93 -19.76 -40.63
C GLU A 33 -24.26 -19.06 -39.45
N LEU A 34 -23.32 -18.12 -39.71
CA LEU A 34 -22.68 -17.31 -38.67
C LEU A 34 -23.68 -16.53 -37.81
N PHE A 35 -24.68 -15.90 -38.45
CA PHE A 35 -25.74 -15.16 -37.76
C PHE A 35 -26.63 -16.05 -36.87
N GLN A 36 -26.74 -17.35 -37.19
CA GLN A 36 -27.46 -18.29 -36.34
C GLN A 36 -26.69 -18.60 -35.04
N TYR A 37 -25.35 -18.51 -35.03
CA TYR A 37 -24.59 -18.70 -33.79
C TYR A 37 -24.82 -17.58 -32.77
N ILE A 38 -25.11 -16.35 -33.22
CA ILE A 38 -25.42 -15.23 -32.33
C ILE A 38 -26.68 -15.50 -31.51
N THR A 39 -27.73 -16.04 -32.13
CA THR A 39 -28.99 -16.35 -31.45
C THR A 39 -28.91 -17.65 -30.64
N ARG A 40 -28.03 -18.59 -31.02
CA ARG A 40 -27.80 -19.84 -30.28
C ARG A 40 -26.89 -19.66 -29.06
N TYR A 41 -26.07 -18.62 -29.02
CA TYR A 41 -25.17 -18.38 -27.91
C TYR A 41 -25.94 -18.06 -26.63
N LYS A 42 -25.80 -18.93 -25.63
CA LYS A 42 -26.22 -18.65 -24.26
C LYS A 42 -24.96 -18.40 -23.44
N PRO A 43 -24.79 -17.20 -22.85
CA PRO A 43 -23.65 -16.94 -22.00
C PRO A 43 -23.68 -17.91 -20.82
N HIS A 44 -22.54 -18.57 -20.57
CA HIS A 44 -22.37 -19.42 -19.41
C HIS A 44 -22.24 -18.51 -18.19
N THR A 45 -23.23 -18.53 -17.31
CA THR A 45 -23.15 -17.83 -16.03
C THR A 45 -22.34 -18.71 -15.10
N ILE A 46 -21.06 -18.37 -14.91
CA ILE A 46 -20.21 -19.05 -13.95
C ILE A 46 -20.45 -18.37 -12.60
N GLU A 47 -21.24 -19.00 -11.76
CA GLU A 47 -21.36 -18.59 -10.36
C GLU A 47 -20.11 -19.08 -9.62
N LEU A 48 -19.22 -18.13 -9.31
CA LEU A 48 -18.04 -18.40 -8.50
C LEU A 48 -18.48 -18.44 -7.04
N ASP A 49 -18.35 -19.60 -6.39
CA ASP A 49 -18.56 -19.73 -4.95
C ASP A 49 -17.54 -18.87 -4.20
N THR A 50 -18.02 -17.76 -3.63
CA THR A 50 -17.20 -16.89 -2.78
C THR A 50 -17.19 -17.43 -1.36
N SER A 51 -16.19 -18.24 -1.01
CA SER A 51 -16.00 -18.64 0.38
C SER A 51 -15.48 -17.44 1.19
N LEU A 52 -16.27 -16.96 2.15
CA LEU A 52 -15.79 -15.98 3.13
C LEU A 52 -14.84 -16.69 4.09
N LYS A 53 -13.54 -16.41 3.94
CA LYS A 53 -12.54 -16.81 4.93
C LYS A 53 -12.33 -15.66 5.91
N PRO A 54 -12.35 -15.90 7.23
CA PRO A 54 -11.98 -14.86 8.18
C PRO A 54 -10.54 -14.42 7.90
N PHE A 55 -10.33 -13.11 7.82
CA PHE A 55 -9.00 -12.54 7.76
C PHE A 55 -8.35 -12.72 9.13
N ILE A 56 -7.34 -13.60 9.20
CA ILE A 56 -6.50 -13.79 10.38
C ILE A 56 -5.17 -13.10 10.06
N PRO A 57 -4.87 -11.95 10.67
CA PRO A 57 -3.57 -11.31 10.50
C PRO A 57 -2.45 -12.26 10.95
N GLU A 58 -1.41 -12.41 10.14
CA GLU A 58 -0.21 -13.17 10.54
C GLU A 58 0.51 -12.50 11.72
N LEU A 59 0.37 -11.18 11.85
CA LEU A 59 0.92 -10.39 12.95
C LEU A 59 -0.22 -9.76 13.76
N ILE A 60 -0.31 -10.12 15.03
CA ILE A 60 -1.12 -9.39 16.00
C ILE A 60 -0.23 -8.26 16.53
N PRO A 61 -0.64 -6.98 16.46
CA PRO A 61 0.13 -5.92 17.08
C PRO A 61 0.15 -6.17 18.58
N SER A 62 1.31 -6.57 19.12
CA SER A 62 1.52 -6.60 20.55
C SER A 62 1.63 -5.15 21.03
N ILE A 63 0.52 -4.60 21.51
CA ILE A 63 0.57 -3.44 22.40
C ILE A 63 1.32 -3.94 23.63
N GLY A 64 2.59 -3.54 23.75
CA GLY A 64 3.39 -3.82 24.94
C GLY A 64 2.70 -3.26 26.19
N GLU A 65 3.15 -3.69 27.36
CA GLU A 65 2.71 -3.08 28.61
C GLU A 65 2.98 -1.57 28.58
N VAL A 66 2.01 -0.77 29.04
CA VAL A 66 2.18 0.68 29.13
C VAL A 66 3.25 0.95 30.19
N ASP A 67 4.40 1.50 29.77
CA ASP A 67 5.42 1.97 30.72
C ASP A 67 4.75 2.96 31.68
N ALA A 68 4.74 2.64 32.97
CA ALA A 68 4.16 3.49 34.00
C ALA A 68 4.98 4.77 34.24
N PHE A 69 6.05 4.99 33.48
CA PHE A 69 6.99 6.12 33.61
C PHE A 69 7.59 6.22 35.02
N ILE A 70 7.65 5.10 35.76
CA ILE A 70 8.27 5.05 37.08
C ILE A 70 9.78 5.00 36.90
N LYS A 71 10.41 6.17 36.90
CA LYS A 71 11.88 6.29 36.86
C LYS A 71 12.42 6.39 38.28
N MET A 72 13.43 5.57 38.57
CA MET A 72 14.17 5.69 39.84
C MET A 72 14.78 7.08 39.95
N PRO A 73 14.66 7.77 41.10
CA PRO A 73 15.32 9.05 41.30
C PRO A 73 16.83 8.85 41.23
N ARG A 74 17.52 9.85 40.71
CA ARG A 74 18.99 9.81 40.64
C ARG A 74 19.56 9.73 42.06
N PRO A 75 20.65 8.96 42.28
CA PRO A 75 21.30 8.88 43.59
C PRO A 75 21.84 10.21 44.12
N ASP A 76 22.06 11.19 43.23
CA ASP A 76 22.53 12.55 43.52
C ASP A 76 21.40 13.55 43.84
N ASN A 77 20.15 13.08 43.85
CA ASN A 77 18.93 13.88 44.06
C ASN A 77 18.71 15.01 43.04
N GLN A 78 19.35 14.92 41.86
CA GLN A 78 19.14 15.87 40.76
C GLN A 78 17.89 15.48 39.94
N PRO A 79 17.18 16.45 39.31
CA PRO A 79 15.90 16.19 38.66
C PRO A 79 16.01 15.28 37.41
N THR A 80 15.40 14.11 37.39
CA THR A 80 15.46 13.21 36.22
C THR A 80 14.73 13.81 35.02
N THR A 81 15.42 14.00 33.88
CA THR A 81 14.83 14.52 32.63
C THR A 81 14.60 13.43 31.57
N LEU A 82 14.99 12.19 31.86
CA LEU A 82 14.78 11.03 31.00
C LEU A 82 13.27 10.70 30.91
N GLY A 83 12.76 10.49 29.71
CA GLY A 83 11.33 10.32 29.43
C GLY A 83 10.57 11.64 29.25
N THR A 84 11.09 12.78 29.71
CA THR A 84 10.48 14.10 29.50
C THR A 84 11.15 14.88 28.35
N VAL A 85 12.49 14.89 28.31
CA VAL A 85 13.26 15.61 27.28
C VAL A 85 13.84 14.64 26.24
N ARG A 86 14.26 13.45 26.68
CA ARG A 86 14.85 12.42 25.82
C ARG A 86 14.06 11.12 26.00
N LEU A 87 13.73 10.48 24.89
CA LEU A 87 13.06 9.18 24.92
C LEU A 87 13.99 8.12 25.54
N ASP A 88 13.41 7.23 26.35
CA ASP A 88 14.09 6.10 26.94
C ASP A 88 13.96 4.89 26.00
N GLU A 89 14.92 4.73 25.11
CA GLU A 89 14.93 3.62 24.14
C GLU A 89 15.38 2.32 24.83
N PRO A 90 14.69 1.18 24.62
CA PRO A 90 15.03 -0.11 25.22
C PRO A 90 16.26 -0.75 24.55
N THR A 91 17.31 0.03 24.32
CA THR A 91 18.52 -0.35 23.59
C THR A 91 19.74 0.19 24.31
N MET A 92 20.79 -0.63 24.42
CA MET A 92 22.07 -0.23 25.04
C MET A 92 22.67 1.02 24.39
N ASN A 93 22.52 1.14 23.07
CA ASN A 93 22.95 2.29 22.29
C ASN A 93 21.72 3.02 21.76
N PRO A 94 21.44 4.24 22.21
CA PRO A 94 20.28 5.00 21.73
C PRO A 94 20.48 5.41 20.27
N SER A 95 19.36 5.64 19.59
CA SER A 95 19.34 6.14 18.22
C SER A 95 19.96 7.53 18.12
N ASP A 96 20.58 7.82 16.98
CA ASP A 96 21.07 9.15 16.67
C ASP A 96 19.88 10.03 16.23
N PRO A 97 19.58 11.13 16.94
CA PRO A 97 18.41 11.95 16.65
C PRO A 97 18.46 12.56 15.24
N SER A 98 19.63 12.89 14.73
CA SER A 98 19.80 13.48 13.39
C SER A 98 19.53 12.44 12.30
N ILE A 99 19.99 11.21 12.50
CA ILE A 99 19.73 10.12 11.54
C ILE A 99 18.26 9.69 11.59
N LEU A 100 17.66 9.63 12.79
CA LEU A 100 16.26 9.31 12.97
C LEU A 100 15.35 10.36 12.31
N ASP A 101 15.64 11.66 12.48
CA ASP A 101 14.90 12.71 11.77
C ASP A 101 15.02 12.54 10.25
N LEU A 102 16.23 12.28 9.76
CA LEU A 102 16.46 12.07 8.32
C LEU A 102 15.70 10.84 7.78
N GLN A 103 15.64 9.74 8.54
CA GLN A 103 14.84 8.56 8.23
C GLN A 103 13.35 8.88 8.20
N LEU A 104 12.84 9.57 9.24
CA LEU A 104 11.44 9.94 9.34
C LEU A 104 11.02 10.83 8.17
N ARG A 105 11.87 11.76 7.75
CA ARG A 105 11.64 12.61 6.57
C ARG A 105 11.68 11.82 5.27
N SER A 106 12.56 10.82 5.16
CA SER A 106 12.60 9.95 3.99
C SER A 106 11.34 9.09 3.85
N LEU A 107 10.72 8.70 4.97
CA LEU A 107 9.49 7.91 4.99
C LEU A 107 8.23 8.78 4.87
N SER A 108 8.28 9.98 5.45
CA SER A 108 7.18 10.94 5.46
C SER A 108 7.03 11.63 4.11
N LYS A 109 5.79 11.79 3.64
CA LYS A 109 5.47 12.54 2.42
C LYS A 109 5.21 14.03 2.69
N HIS A 110 5.38 14.47 3.94
CA HIS A 110 5.08 15.85 4.33
C HIS A 110 6.16 16.82 3.84
N GLN A 111 5.73 17.94 3.25
CA GLN A 111 6.61 18.96 2.67
C GLN A 111 6.93 20.12 3.64
N ASP A 112 6.09 20.35 4.66
CA ASP A 112 6.29 21.39 5.69
C ASP A 112 7.07 20.87 6.90
N LEU A 113 8.34 20.55 6.69
CA LEU A 113 9.21 20.10 7.77
C LEU A 113 10.05 21.27 8.29
N GLN A 114 10.11 21.44 9.62
CA GLN A 114 10.99 22.43 10.26
C GLN A 114 12.46 22.21 9.84
N PRO A 115 13.31 23.24 9.88
CA PRO A 115 14.73 23.09 9.58
C PRO A 115 15.35 21.99 10.44
N MET A 116 16.02 21.03 9.79
CA MET A 116 16.71 19.94 10.48
C MET A 116 17.94 20.49 11.19
N GLU A 117 18.10 20.17 12.47
CA GLU A 117 19.31 20.49 13.22
C GLU A 117 20.41 19.50 12.81
N VAL A 118 21.42 20.00 12.08
CA VAL A 118 22.57 19.20 11.68
C VAL A 118 23.58 19.18 12.81
N ARG A 119 23.76 18.01 13.43
CA ARG A 119 24.69 17.84 14.55
C ARG A 119 26.13 17.79 14.05
N SER A 120 27.03 18.48 14.74
CA SER A 120 28.48 18.42 14.50
C SER A 120 29.18 17.46 15.47
N ILE A 121 30.18 16.73 14.99
CA ILE A 121 31.07 15.92 15.84
C ILE A 121 32.18 16.83 16.38
N GLU A 122 32.17 17.09 17.68
CA GLU A 122 33.22 17.86 18.34
C GLU A 122 34.54 17.07 18.36
N ASN A 123 35.67 17.74 18.06
CA ASN A 123 37.00 17.10 18.02
C ASN A 123 37.07 15.85 17.14
N ALA A 124 36.49 15.90 15.93
CA ALA A 124 36.40 14.76 15.00
C ALA A 124 37.74 14.03 14.77
N GLU A 125 38.87 14.75 14.78
CA GLU A 125 40.23 14.19 14.66
C GLU A 125 40.57 13.15 15.76
N LYS A 126 39.98 13.27 16.95
CA LYS A 126 40.20 12.39 18.10
C LYS A 126 39.19 11.25 18.16
N CYS A 127 38.13 11.32 17.35
CA CYS A 127 36.98 10.42 17.40
C CYS A 127 36.71 9.76 16.04
N PRO A 128 37.68 9.05 15.43
CA PRO A 128 37.51 8.45 14.09
C PRO A 128 36.38 7.42 14.04
N LYS A 129 36.09 6.74 15.16
CA LYS A 129 34.99 5.76 15.25
C LYS A 129 33.61 6.39 15.07
N GLU A 130 33.40 7.61 15.54
CA GLU A 130 32.11 8.29 15.35
C GLU A 130 31.90 8.67 13.89
N ILE A 131 32.98 9.06 13.21
CA ILE A 131 32.97 9.34 11.77
C ILE A 131 32.59 8.08 11.00
N GLU A 132 33.25 6.94 11.26
CA GLU A 132 32.93 5.67 10.62
C GLU A 132 31.47 5.24 10.86
N ASN A 133 30.99 5.38 12.10
CA ASN A 133 29.61 5.06 12.44
C ASN A 133 28.61 5.96 11.70
N TRP A 134 28.89 7.27 11.60
CA TRP A 134 28.06 8.19 10.85
C TRP A 134 28.02 7.84 9.36
N ILE A 135 29.18 7.54 8.75
CA ILE A 135 29.26 7.12 7.34
C ILE A 135 28.40 5.89 7.09
N ARG A 136 28.50 4.85 7.94
CA ARG A 136 27.69 3.63 7.80
C ARG A 136 26.19 3.93 7.87
N ARG A 137 25.76 4.74 8.85
CA ARG A 137 24.35 5.10 9.02
C ARG A 137 23.77 5.86 7.80
N ILE A 138 24.57 6.73 7.18
CA ILE A 138 24.16 7.46 5.97
C ILE A 138 24.13 6.54 4.75
N ASP A 139 25.08 5.62 4.61
CA ASP A 139 25.06 4.60 3.56
C ASP A 139 23.78 3.75 3.67
N ASP A 140 23.48 3.25 4.87
CA ASP A 140 22.28 2.44 5.14
C ASP A 140 20.99 3.20 4.82
N LEU A 141 20.90 4.48 5.18
CA LEU A 141 19.77 5.31 4.79
C LEU A 141 19.63 5.42 3.27
N ASN A 142 20.73 5.67 2.55
CA ASN A 142 20.68 5.85 1.11
C ASN A 142 20.36 4.54 0.37
N ARG A 143 20.68 3.37 0.92
CA ARG A 143 20.27 2.07 0.36
C ARG A 143 18.76 1.92 0.22
N SER A 144 17.99 2.57 1.08
CA SER A 144 16.53 2.53 1.03
C SER A 144 15.92 3.42 -0.07
N LYS A 145 16.71 4.33 -0.66
CA LYS A 145 16.23 5.22 -1.71
C LYS A 145 16.18 4.46 -3.05
N PRO A 146 15.08 4.57 -3.82
CA PRO A 146 15.00 3.95 -5.13
C PRO A 146 16.08 4.52 -6.05
N ALA A 147 16.60 3.68 -6.95
CA ALA A 147 17.58 4.13 -7.94
C ALA A 147 16.99 5.28 -8.77
N PRO A 148 17.75 6.37 -9.00
CA PRO A 148 17.26 7.55 -9.71
C PRO A 148 16.90 7.26 -11.18
N THR A 149 17.37 6.15 -11.74
CA THR A 149 17.10 5.76 -13.12
C THR A 149 16.71 4.30 -13.19
N VAL A 150 15.49 4.03 -13.64
CA VAL A 150 15.03 2.68 -14.00
C VAL A 150 15.42 2.42 -15.44
N GLN A 151 16.38 1.53 -15.67
CA GLN A 151 16.72 1.03 -17.00
C GLN A 151 15.71 -0.07 -17.35
N TYR A 152 14.94 0.10 -18.43
CA TYR A 152 14.08 -0.94 -18.97
C TYR A 152 14.85 -1.71 -20.05
N SER A 153 14.83 -3.03 -19.99
CA SER A 153 15.36 -3.95 -21.02
C SER A 153 14.24 -4.56 -21.83
#